data_AF-A0A9D6HSN1-F1
#
_entry.id   AF-A0A9D6HSN1-F1
#
_cell.length_a   1.000
_cell.length_b   1.000
_cell.length_c   1.000
_cell.angle_alpha   90.00
_cell.angle_beta   90.00
_cell.angle_gamma   90.00
#
_symmetry.space_group_name_H-M   'P 1'
#
loop_
_entity.id
_entity.type
_entity.pdbx_description
1 polymer ?
#
loop_
_entity_poly.entity_id
_entity_poly.type
_entity_poly.pdbx_seq_one_letter_code
_entity_poly.pdbx_strand_id
1 'polypeptide(L)'
;MERERERHGGPSSDSVNVDVTIHGNYLGKIEVARGATLGELVEAIRAKGHVLNLKEFTVMLNDRKIEVGADGNLKENPVLEEDTALSLVKKFVGGS
;
A
#
# COMPACT_ATOMS: atom_id res chain seq x y z
N MET A 1 5.62 8.10 -44.32
CA MET A 1 4.73 7.17 -43.60
C MET A 1 5.59 6.48 -42.57
N GLU A 2 5.52 6.84 -41.28
CA GLU A 2 6.05 5.99 -40.20
C GLU A 2 5.54 6.45 -38.83
N ARG A 3 4.38 5.88 -38.48
CA ARG A 3 3.93 5.45 -37.15
C ARG A 3 3.86 6.53 -36.06
N GLU A 4 2.70 7.19 -36.04
CA GLU A 4 1.97 7.51 -34.81
C GLU A 4 2.13 6.35 -33.80
N ARG A 5 2.92 6.60 -32.75
CA ARG A 5 2.80 5.88 -31.49
C ARG A 5 1.99 6.76 -30.56
N GLU A 6 0.68 6.70 -30.75
CA GLU A 6 -0.27 6.94 -29.68
C GLU A 6 0.06 5.98 -28.53
N ARG A 7 0.52 6.51 -27.40
CA ARG A 7 0.47 5.88 -26.05
C ARG A 7 0.95 6.87 -25.00
N HIS A 8 0.04 7.75 -24.60
CA HIS A 8 -0.42 7.90 -23.23
C HIS A 8 -1.22 9.20 -23.20
N GLY A 9 -2.55 9.07 -23.23
CA GLY A 9 -3.42 10.14 -22.75
C GLY A 9 -2.94 10.56 -21.37
N GLY A 10 -2.97 11.87 -21.10
CA GLY A 10 -2.65 12.41 -19.78
C GLY A 10 -3.36 11.59 -18.71
N PRO A 11 -2.67 11.20 -17.62
CA PRO A 11 -3.22 10.22 -16.70
C PRO A 11 -4.57 10.70 -16.20
N SER A 12 -5.60 9.88 -16.32
CA SER A 12 -6.85 10.07 -15.58
C SER A 12 -6.47 10.32 -14.12
N SER A 13 -6.67 11.55 -13.66
CA SER A 13 -6.22 12.05 -12.35
C SER A 13 -7.09 11.51 -11.19
N ASP A 14 -7.58 10.28 -11.31
CA ASP A 14 -8.54 9.67 -10.40
C ASP A 14 -7.94 8.47 -9.65
N SER A 15 -6.69 8.13 -9.91
CA SER A 15 -5.95 7.09 -9.20
C SER A 15 -4.64 7.63 -8.61
N VAL A 16 -4.19 7.01 -7.53
CA VAL A 16 -2.88 7.22 -6.91
C VAL A 16 -2.11 5.91 -6.94
N ASN A 17 -0.81 5.99 -7.24
CA ASN A 17 0.07 4.83 -7.25
C ASN A 17 0.84 4.77 -5.93
N VAL A 18 0.68 3.67 -5.20
CA VAL A 18 1.33 3.47 -3.91
C VAL A 18 2.42 2.41 -4.03
N ASP A 19 3.65 2.76 -3.65
CA ASP A 19 4.77 1.83 -3.59
C ASP A 19 4.61 0.90 -2.38
N VAL A 20 4.57 -0.42 -2.60
CA VAL A 20 4.34 -1.39 -1.50
C VAL A 20 5.54 -2.30 -1.31
N THR A 21 6.03 -2.36 -0.07
CA THR A 21 7.10 -3.26 0.35
C THR A 21 6.64 -4.11 1.52
N ILE A 22 6.82 -5.43 1.46
CA ILE A 22 6.48 -6.37 2.54
C ILE A 22 7.75 -7.12 2.95
N HIS A 23 8.17 -6.92 4.20
CA HIS A 23 9.31 -7.59 4.83
C HIS A 23 10.58 -7.58 3.95
N GLY A 24 10.89 -6.42 3.37
CA GLY A 24 12.02 -6.23 2.46
C GLY A 24 11.79 -6.69 1.02
N ASN A 25 10.65 -7.31 0.71
CA ASN A 25 10.26 -7.66 -0.65
C ASN A 25 9.40 -6.55 -1.26
N TYR A 26 9.92 -5.88 -2.30
CA TYR A 26 9.17 -4.87 -3.04
C TYR A 26 8.15 -5.54 -3.95
N LEU A 27 6.87 -5.23 -3.76
CA LEU A 27 5.77 -5.79 -4.56
C LEU A 27 5.46 -4.97 -5.82
N GLY A 28 6.07 -3.80 -5.97
CA GLY A 28 5.71 -2.86 -7.03
C GLY A 28 4.72 -1.80 -6.57
N LYS A 29 4.21 -1.05 -7.54
CA LYS A 29 3.18 -0.02 -7.33
C LYS A 29 1.80 -0.65 -7.40
N ILE A 30 0.94 -0.27 -6.45
CA ILE A 30 -0.47 -0.63 -6.43
C ILE A 30 -1.27 0.63 -6.71
N GLU A 31 -2.07 0.56 -7.78
CA GLU A 31 -3.00 1.63 -8.13
C GLU A 31 -4.26 1.50 -7.26
N VAL A 32 -4.64 2.60 -6.61
CA VAL A 32 -5.89 2.76 -5.86
C VAL A 32 -6.57 4.06 -6.26
N ALA A 33 -7.86 4.20 -5.99
CA ALA A 33 -8.58 5.44 -6.29
C ALA A 33 -7.99 6.64 -5.52
N ARG A 34 -8.06 7.83 -6.09
CA ARG A 34 -7.65 9.06 -5.42
C ARG A 34 -8.59 9.30 -4.24
N GLY A 35 -8.01 9.60 -3.07
CA GLY A 35 -8.77 9.68 -1.83
C GLY A 35 -8.99 8.32 -1.15
N ALA A 36 -8.52 7.21 -1.74
CA ALA A 36 -8.55 5.92 -1.08
C ALA A 36 -7.74 5.95 0.22
N THR A 37 -8.16 5.11 1.15
CA THR A 37 -7.56 5.03 2.48
C THR A 37 -6.59 3.87 2.60
N LEU A 38 -5.74 3.90 3.63
CA LEU A 38 -4.80 2.80 3.91
C LEU A 38 -5.49 1.44 4.04
N GLY A 39 -6.69 1.39 4.62
CA GLY A 39 -7.50 0.19 4.73
C GLY A 39 -7.89 -0.37 3.36
N GLU A 40 -8.30 0.49 2.42
CA GLU A 40 -8.62 0.08 1.06
C GLU A 40 -7.40 -0.44 0.30
N LEU A 41 -6.23 0.16 0.51
CA LEU A 41 -4.97 -0.37 -0.04
C LEU A 41 -4.61 -1.75 0.56
N VAL A 42 -4.79 -1.96 1.86
CA VAL A 42 -4.57 -3.26 2.49
C VAL A 42 -5.51 -4.32 1.90
N GLU A 43 -6.78 -3.97 1.69
CA GLU A 43 -7.74 -4.85 1.04
C GLU A 43 -7.37 -5.12 -0.43
N ALA A 44 -6.87 -4.11 -1.17
CA ALA A 44 -6.37 -4.30 -2.52
C ALA A 44 -5.16 -5.25 -2.58
N ILE A 45 -4.25 -5.17 -1.60
CA ILE A 45 -3.12 -6.11 -1.49
C ILE A 45 -3.63 -7.54 -1.20
N ARG A 46 -4.62 -7.68 -0.32
CA ARG A 46 -5.27 -8.98 -0.02
C ARG A 46 -5.97 -9.55 -1.24
N ALA A 47 -6.67 -8.72 -2.00
CA ALA A 47 -7.35 -9.10 -3.25
C ALA A 47 -6.35 -9.60 -4.32
N LYS A 48 -5.11 -9.10 -4.31
CA LYS A 48 -4.01 -9.62 -5.14
C LYS A 48 -3.46 -10.99 -4.68
N GLY A 49 -4.01 -11.58 -3.62
CA GLY A 49 -3.64 -12.90 -3.12
C GLY A 49 -2.57 -12.89 -2.02
N HIS A 50 -2.19 -11.71 -1.51
CA HIS A 50 -1.24 -11.61 -0.40
C HIS A 50 -1.97 -11.72 0.94
N VAL A 51 -1.70 -12.79 1.69
CA VAL A 51 -2.23 -12.96 3.05
C VAL A 51 -1.52 -11.97 3.99
N LEU A 52 -2.21 -10.88 4.32
CA LEU A 52 -1.73 -9.86 5.24
C LEU A 52 -2.41 -9.97 6.61
N ASN A 53 -1.63 -10.35 7.62
CA ASN A 53 -2.00 -10.27 9.02
C ASN A 53 -1.30 -9.08 9.69
N LEU A 54 -1.96 -7.91 9.72
CA LEU A 54 -1.36 -6.65 10.19
C LEU A 54 -0.83 -6.74 11.64
N LYS A 55 -1.30 -7.68 12.47
CA LYS A 55 -0.75 -7.89 13.82
C LYS A 55 0.71 -8.29 13.78
N GLU A 56 1.10 -9.10 12.80
CA GLU A 56 2.46 -9.59 12.60
C GLU A 56 3.37 -8.57 11.93
N PHE A 57 2.84 -7.44 11.46
CA PHE A 57 3.61 -6.40 10.78
C PHE A 57 3.56 -5.07 11.53
N THR A 58 4.66 -4.32 11.45
CA THR A 58 4.69 -2.88 11.70
C THR A 58 4.32 -2.21 10.39
N VAL A 59 3.23 -1.45 10.42
CA VAL A 59 2.72 -0.71 9.25
C VAL A 59 3.37 0.66 9.24
N MET A 60 4.11 0.98 8.18
CA MET A 60 4.76 2.27 7.97
C MET A 60 4.22 2.90 6.69
N LEU A 61 3.73 4.13 6.77
CA LEU A 61 3.20 4.89 5.66
C LEU A 61 3.96 6.22 5.57
N ASN A 62 4.70 6.47 4.49
CA ASN A 62 5.47 7.71 4.30
C ASN A 62 6.33 8.08 5.52
N ASP A 63 7.06 7.11 6.07
CA ASP A 63 7.86 7.21 7.31
C ASP A 63 7.06 7.26 8.63
N ARG A 64 5.74 7.40 8.59
CA ARG A 64 4.88 7.36 9.78
C ARG A 64 4.47 5.94 10.12
N LYS A 65 4.71 5.52 11.36
CA LYS A 65 4.15 4.28 11.91
C LYS A 65 2.64 4.42 12.12
N ILE A 66 1.88 3.48 11.56
CA ILE A 66 0.44 3.34 11.79
C ILE A 66 0.22 2.27 12.85
N GLU A 67 -0.50 2.64 13.91
CA GLU A 67 -0.86 1.68 14.95
C GLU A 67 -1.90 0.67 14.46
N VAL A 68 -1.71 -0.59 14.85
CA VAL A 68 -2.66 -1.67 14.61
C VAL A 68 -3.26 -2.07 15.95
N GLY A 69 -4.59 -2.09 16.03
CA GLY A 69 -5.35 -2.49 17.20
C GLY A 69 -5.13 -3.96 17.58
N ALA A 70 -5.50 -4.34 18.80
CA ALA A 70 -5.40 -5.72 19.28
C ALA A 70 -6.31 -6.68 18.51
N ASP A 71 -7.39 -6.15 17.92
CA ASP A 71 -8.30 -6.82 16.99
C ASP A 71 -7.66 -7.10 15.62
N GLY A 72 -6.63 -6.35 15.24
CA GLY A 72 -5.87 -6.54 14.00
C GLY A 72 -6.23 -5.57 12.89
N ASN A 73 -7.12 -4.62 13.15
CA ASN A 73 -7.43 -3.53 12.25
C ASN A 73 -6.50 -2.33 12.51
N LEU A 74 -6.39 -1.46 11.51
CA LEU A 74 -5.67 -0.21 11.62
C LEU A 74 -6.41 0.70 12.62
N LYS A 75 -5.70 1.28 13.60
CA LYS A 75 -6.28 2.30 14.49
C LYS A 75 -6.53 3.62 13.77
N GLU A 76 -5.71 3.89 12.75
CA GLU A 76 -5.80 5.07 11.93
C GLU A 76 -5.95 4.65 10.47
N ASN A 77 -6.85 5.31 9.76
CA ASN A 77 -7.08 5.05 8.35
C ASN A 77 -6.83 6.32 7.52
N PRO A 78 -5.57 6.76 7.41
CA PRO A 78 -5.24 7.97 6.65
C PRO A 78 -5.56 7.78 5.17
N VAL A 79 -5.90 8.90 4.51
CA VAL A 79 -6.05 8.98 3.06
C VAL A 79 -4.67 8.89 2.41
N LEU A 80 -4.59 8.18 1.29
CA LEU A 80 -3.38 7.98 0.51
C LEU A 80 -3.22 9.14 -0.46
N GLU A 81 -2.04 9.76 -0.42
CA GLU A 81 -1.66 10.86 -1.30
C GLU A 81 -0.79 10.36 -2.45
N GLU A 82 -0.52 11.25 -3.41
CA GLU A 82 0.46 11.00 -4.46
C GLU A 82 1.84 10.69 -3.85
N ASP A 83 2.59 9.78 -4.48
CA ASP A 83 3.90 9.31 -4.01
C ASP A 83 3.91 8.61 -2.64
N THR A 84 2.75 8.11 -2.20
CA THR A 84 2.69 7.34 -0.96
C THR A 84 3.47 6.02 -1.07
N ALA A 85 4.20 5.69 -0.01
CA ALA A 85 4.91 4.43 0.15
C ALA A 85 4.45 3.71 1.43
N LEU A 86 3.99 2.47 1.25
CA LEU A 86 3.62 1.55 2.31
C LEU A 86 4.74 0.52 2.52
N SER A 87 5.25 0.44 3.74
CA SER A 87 6.19 -0.58 4.17
C SER A 87 5.60 -1.40 5.32
N LEU A 88 5.49 -2.71 5.11
CA LEU A 88 5.03 -3.67 6.10
C LEU A 88 6.22 -4.47 6.60
N VAL A 89 6.69 -4.20 7.82
CA VAL A 89 7.88 -4.87 8.38
C VAL A 89 7.45 -5.92 9.38
N LYS A 90 7.75 -7.20 9.14
CA LYS A 90 7.39 -8.28 10.08
C LYS A 90 7.97 -7.98 11.46
N LYS A 91 7.12 -8.00 12.49
CA LYS A 91 7.53 -7.87 13.89
C LYS A 91 8.27 -9.14 14.27
N PHE A 92 9.52 -8.98 14.66
CA PHE A 92 10.24 -10.06 15.34
C PHE A 92 9.68 -10.15 16.75
N VAL A 93 8.86 -11.17 17.01
CA VAL A 93 8.65 -11.63 18.38
C VAL A 93 9.94 -12.33 18.78
N GLY A 94 10.78 -11.62 19.55
CA GLY A 94 11.89 -12.24 20.27
C GLY A 94 11.36 -13.40 21.10
N GLY A 95 12.00 -14.56 20.99
CA GLY A 95 11.42 -15.85 21.32
C GLY A 95 11.00 -16.06 22.77
N SER A 96 10.00 -16.95 22.86
CA SER A 96 9.65 -17.88 23.96
C SER A 96 9.10 -17.29 25.25
#